data_AF-A0A7U6QM50-F1
#
_entry.id   AF-A0A7U6QM50-F1
#
_cell.length_a   1.000
_cell.length_b   1.000
_cell.length_c   1.000
_cell.angle_alpha   90.00
_cell.angle_beta   90.00
_cell.angle_gamma   90.00
#
_symmetry.space_group_name_H-M   'P 1'
#
loop_
_entity.id
_entity.type
_entity.pdbx_description
1 polymer ?
#
loop_
_entity_poly.entity_id
_entity_poly.type
_entity_poly.pdbx_seq_one_letter_code
_entity_poly.pdbx_strand_id
1 'polypeptide(L)'
;MSAIDNFDDVIKDALDAIGKGFSGQEINWVRDGSTWYAESLDFVIPQKFVIGADQKTIMLGNGINDPEPLWDHAFLMHTHKAKSGYLVRGGLHRILAWPYVFKNYSVRDLAEFLEIYGLPMRLGTYPAGATESEKFTLLRAVMEIGHRAAGIVPEGMKIDFKEAAKGNSDPFESMIKWCELSQSKAILGGTLTTQSDGKSSTNALGNIHEVARIEIRDSDAKQLAASISRDIVASMMRLNYPSVHPRRYPKFAFDLSEPEDITTFSEAIPKLAGINGMRIGAEWLHTKLSIPMAGDDEAILSVGSNATPTALTAALAAHRAVLAAQADPVKREHANIDTAERGIDKATTGDDWDNNIADMSAKLGQAMVDKLSAATSYDEALALLSNAEPNQAVDELAANLEQYLCAAGLWGKLHAQPLELPAGDV
;
A
#
# COMPACT_ATOMS: atom_id res chain seq x y z
N MET A 1 -31.78 -4.87 6.95
CA MET A 1 -31.86 -3.71 7.86
C MET A 1 -30.49 -3.63 8.51
N SER A 2 -29.68 -2.63 8.16
CA SER A 2 -28.42 -2.40 8.86
C SER A 2 -28.81 -1.88 10.25
N ALA A 3 -28.29 -2.51 11.31
CA ALA A 3 -28.70 -2.16 12.67
C ALA A 3 -28.19 -0.77 13.06
N ILE A 4 -27.06 -0.31 12.50
CA ILE A 4 -26.51 1.02 12.70
C ILE A 4 -25.96 1.47 11.34
N ASP A 5 -26.67 2.35 10.64
CA ASP A 5 -26.31 2.77 9.27
C ASP A 5 -24.99 3.55 9.20
N ASN A 6 -24.57 4.18 10.30
CA ASN A 6 -23.40 5.06 10.33
C ASN A 6 -22.40 4.68 11.45
N PHE A 7 -22.01 3.41 11.49
CA PHE A 7 -21.13 2.87 12.54
C PHE A 7 -19.74 3.54 12.58
N ASP A 8 -19.24 4.02 11.43
CA ASP A 8 -17.96 4.72 11.37
C ASP A 8 -17.98 6.05 12.14
N ASP A 9 -19.10 6.78 12.09
CA ASP A 9 -19.24 8.02 12.86
C ASP A 9 -19.38 7.73 14.36
N VAL A 10 -20.07 6.65 14.74
CA VAL A 10 -20.10 6.14 16.13
C VAL A 10 -18.68 5.84 16.63
N ILE A 11 -17.84 5.22 15.80
CA ILE A 11 -16.43 4.97 16.13
C ILE A 11 -15.68 6.29 16.33
N LYS A 12 -15.79 7.25 15.40
CA LYS A 12 -15.12 8.56 15.51
C LYS A 12 -15.54 9.31 16.78
N ASP A 13 -16.84 9.35 17.06
CA ASP A 13 -17.40 10.02 18.22
C ASP A 13 -16.97 9.36 19.53
N ALA A 14 -16.77 8.04 19.54
CA ALA A 14 -16.17 7.35 20.67
C ALA A 14 -14.70 7.74 20.82
N LEU A 15 -13.93 7.73 19.72
CA LEU A 15 -12.50 8.03 19.69
C LEU A 15 -12.16 9.48 20.07
N ASP A 16 -13.12 10.41 20.08
CA ASP A 16 -12.94 11.73 20.71
C ASP A 16 -12.46 11.61 22.18
N ALA A 17 -12.73 10.48 22.85
CA ALA A 17 -12.18 10.15 24.16
C ALA A 17 -10.63 10.17 24.23
N ILE A 18 -9.90 9.97 23.12
CA ILE A 18 -8.43 10.01 23.11
C ILE A 18 -7.91 11.37 23.58
N GLY A 19 -8.55 12.45 23.12
CA GLY A 19 -8.18 13.80 23.50
C GLY A 19 -8.61 14.16 24.92
N LYS A 20 -9.92 14.05 25.20
CA LYS A 20 -10.56 14.51 26.45
C LYS A 20 -10.54 13.49 27.60
N GLY A 21 -10.29 12.20 27.32
CA GLY A 21 -10.23 11.09 28.28
C GLY A 21 -11.48 10.20 28.29
N PHE A 22 -12.65 10.74 27.96
CA PHE A 22 -13.89 9.98 27.84
C PHE A 22 -14.82 10.59 26.79
N SER A 23 -15.67 9.76 26.20
CA SER A 23 -16.75 10.16 25.29
C SER A 23 -18.01 9.35 25.60
N GLY A 24 -19.17 9.97 25.50
CA GLY A 24 -20.46 9.36 25.75
C GLY A 24 -21.38 9.53 24.55
N GLN A 25 -22.08 8.47 24.20
CA GLN A 25 -23.11 8.49 23.17
C GLN A 25 -24.38 7.85 23.72
N GLU A 26 -25.53 8.46 23.47
CA GLU A 26 -26.83 7.94 23.88
C GLU A 26 -27.30 6.89 22.87
N ILE A 27 -27.77 5.75 23.35
CA ILE A 27 -28.19 4.62 22.52
C ILE A 27 -29.70 4.68 22.31
N ASN A 28 -30.11 4.81 21.06
CA ASN A 28 -31.52 4.74 20.68
C ASN A 28 -31.92 3.28 20.44
N TRP A 29 -32.70 2.73 21.37
CA TRP A 29 -33.19 1.35 21.31
C TRP A 29 -34.52 1.26 20.56
N VAL A 30 -34.56 0.42 19.52
CA VAL A 30 -35.78 0.09 18.80
C VAL A 30 -36.09 -1.39 18.97
N ARG A 31 -37.38 -1.70 19.07
CA ARG A 31 -37.87 -3.08 19.17
C ARG A 31 -38.49 -3.49 17.85
N ASP A 32 -37.90 -4.49 17.21
CA ASP A 32 -38.49 -5.18 16.06
C ASP A 32 -39.00 -6.56 16.49
N GLY A 33 -40.32 -6.71 16.53
CA GLY A 33 -40.98 -7.90 17.08
C GLY A 33 -40.62 -8.17 18.55
N SER A 34 -39.95 -9.29 18.80
CA SER A 34 -39.49 -9.68 20.14
C SER A 34 -38.09 -9.20 20.49
N THR A 35 -37.35 -8.64 19.53
CA THR A 35 -35.92 -8.39 19.68
C THR A 35 -35.63 -6.89 19.68
N TRP A 36 -34.81 -6.47 20.65
CA TRP A 36 -34.29 -5.13 20.80
C TRP A 36 -32.97 -4.96 20.05
N TYR A 37 -32.87 -3.89 19.29
CA TYR A 37 -31.69 -3.50 18.53
C TYR A 37 -31.35 -2.04 18.83
N ALA A 38 -30.07 -1.70 18.82
CA ALA A 38 -29.65 -0.31 18.82
C ALA A 38 -29.77 0.18 17.38
N GLU A 39 -30.59 1.20 17.13
CA GLU A 39 -30.83 1.80 15.81
C GLU A 39 -29.79 2.87 15.48
N SER A 40 -29.51 3.75 16.44
CA SER A 40 -28.53 4.82 16.30
C SER A 40 -27.91 5.17 17.63
N LEU A 41 -26.75 5.81 17.56
CA LEU A 41 -26.07 6.37 18.72
C LEU A 41 -25.81 7.85 18.48
N ASP A 42 -26.28 8.69 19.40
CA ASP A 42 -26.17 10.14 19.30
C ASP A 42 -25.06 10.66 20.21
N PHE A 43 -24.16 11.48 19.66
CA PHE A 43 -23.07 12.07 20.42
C PHE A 43 -23.59 13.02 21.51
N VAL A 44 -23.15 12.78 22.75
CA VAL A 44 -23.51 13.61 23.90
C VAL A 44 -22.33 14.51 24.27
N ILE A 45 -22.59 15.81 24.31
CA ILE A 45 -21.56 16.80 24.67
C ILE A 45 -20.96 16.51 26.07
N PRO A 46 -19.63 16.61 26.23
CA PRO A 46 -18.96 16.29 27.50
C PRO A 46 -19.47 17.06 28.72
N GLN A 47 -20.02 18.27 28.52
CA GLN A 47 -20.54 19.15 29.58
C GLN A 47 -21.77 18.58 30.30
N LYS A 48 -22.50 17.65 29.66
CA LYS A 48 -23.61 16.93 30.30
C LYS A 48 -23.15 15.86 31.28
N PHE A 49 -21.85 15.53 31.29
CA PHE A 49 -21.29 14.54 32.19
C PHE A 49 -20.51 15.20 33.32
N VAL A 50 -20.64 14.64 34.52
CA VAL A 50 -19.91 15.06 35.72
C VAL A 50 -19.11 13.86 36.22
N ILE A 51 -17.89 14.12 36.68
CA ILE A 51 -17.05 13.09 37.27
C ILE A 51 -17.38 13.01 38.76
N GLY A 52 -17.68 11.81 39.25
CA GLY A 52 -17.98 11.56 40.65
C GLY A 52 -16.82 11.93 41.58
N ALA A 53 -17.12 12.04 42.87
CA ALA A 53 -16.12 12.38 43.90
C ALA A 53 -14.95 11.37 43.98
N ASP A 54 -15.18 10.14 43.52
CA ASP A 54 -14.17 9.08 43.42
C ASP A 54 -13.16 9.28 42.27
N GLN A 55 -13.36 10.30 41.43
CA GLN A 55 -12.55 10.64 40.24
C GLN A 55 -12.47 9.52 39.19
N LYS A 56 -13.41 8.56 39.23
CA LYS A 56 -13.42 7.37 38.37
C LYS A 56 -14.78 7.12 37.73
N THR A 57 -15.87 7.50 38.39
CA THR A 57 -17.22 7.27 37.90
C THR A 57 -17.69 8.46 37.06
N ILE A 58 -18.32 8.19 35.92
CA ILE A 58 -19.00 9.20 35.10
C ILE A 58 -20.48 9.21 35.47
N MET A 59 -21.02 10.40 35.70
CA MET A 59 -22.39 10.66 36.12
C MET A 59 -23.03 11.66 35.16
N LEU A 60 -24.37 11.72 35.13
CA LEU A 60 -25.11 12.72 34.36
C LEU A 60 -25.30 13.98 35.20
N GLY A 61 -24.89 15.13 34.66
CA GLY A 61 -25.14 16.44 35.24
C GLY A 61 -26.41 17.04 34.67
N ASN A 62 -27.44 17.22 35.49
CA ASN A 62 -28.66 17.95 35.11
C ASN A 62 -28.55 19.47 35.36
N GLY A 63 -27.43 19.94 35.92
CA GLY A 63 -27.10 21.36 36.14
C GLY A 63 -27.89 22.05 37.26
N ILE A 64 -28.84 21.35 37.89
CA ILE A 64 -29.77 21.91 38.90
C ILE A 64 -29.70 21.12 40.21
N ASN A 65 -29.63 19.79 40.13
CA ASN A 65 -29.57 18.90 41.29
C ASN A 65 -28.21 18.20 41.36
N ASP A 66 -28.05 17.36 42.39
CA ASP A 66 -26.90 16.48 42.50
C ASP A 66 -26.77 15.60 41.24
N PRO A 67 -25.53 15.31 40.79
CA PRO A 67 -25.31 14.42 39.66
C PRO A 67 -25.97 13.06 39.86
N GLU A 68 -26.57 12.54 38.80
CA GLU A 68 -27.28 11.26 38.81
C GLU A 68 -26.42 10.17 38.16
N PRO A 69 -26.51 8.91 38.62
CA PRO A 69 -25.85 7.80 37.94
C PRO A 69 -26.40 7.66 36.51
N LEU A 70 -25.54 7.26 35.58
CA LEU A 70 -25.96 6.95 34.21
C LEU A 70 -27.01 5.84 34.22
N TRP A 71 -28.04 5.98 33.40
CA TRP A 71 -29.06 4.94 33.27
C TRP A 71 -28.48 3.70 32.62
N ASP A 72 -28.84 2.54 33.16
CA ASP A 72 -28.41 1.25 32.65
C ASP A 72 -28.82 1.11 31.17
N HIS A 73 -27.88 0.66 30.33
CA HIS A 73 -28.08 0.41 28.90
C HIS A 73 -28.38 1.65 28.04
N ALA A 74 -28.43 2.86 28.60
CA ALA A 74 -28.76 4.06 27.84
C ALA A 74 -27.57 4.68 27.08
N PHE A 75 -26.33 4.40 27.50
CA PHE A 75 -25.15 5.07 26.95
C PHE A 75 -24.04 4.10 26.55
N LEU A 76 -23.36 4.39 25.44
CA LEU A 76 -22.02 3.92 25.14
C LEU A 76 -21.01 4.89 25.76
N MET A 77 -20.31 4.46 26.80
CA MET A 77 -19.31 5.26 27.51
C MET A 77 -17.91 4.76 27.21
N HIS A 78 -17.24 5.39 26.25
CA HIS A 78 -15.84 5.09 25.96
C HIS A 78 -14.92 5.90 26.87
N THR A 79 -14.11 5.24 27.69
CA THR A 79 -13.03 5.87 28.46
C THR A 79 -11.69 5.41 27.90
N HIS A 80 -10.94 6.35 27.31
CA HIS A 80 -9.64 6.07 26.73
C HIS A 80 -8.54 6.27 27.80
N LYS A 81 -7.68 5.28 27.96
CA LYS A 81 -6.61 5.28 28.97
C LYS A 81 -5.24 5.44 28.33
N ALA A 82 -4.86 6.67 27.98
CA ALA A 82 -3.49 6.95 27.56
C ALA A 82 -2.50 6.87 28.75
N LYS A 83 -2.98 7.09 29.98
CA LYS A 83 -2.21 6.97 31.23
C LYS A 83 -3.05 6.40 32.36
N SER A 84 -2.41 5.64 33.24
CA SER A 84 -3.01 5.17 34.50
C SER A 84 -3.26 6.33 35.48
N GLY A 85 -4.44 6.34 36.10
CA GLY A 85 -4.78 7.31 37.15
C GLY A 85 -6.25 7.71 37.14
N TYR A 86 -6.51 8.96 37.50
CA TYR A 86 -7.85 9.58 37.49
C TYR A 86 -8.35 9.79 36.07
N LEU A 87 -9.67 9.77 35.90
CA LEU A 87 -10.32 9.91 34.59
C LEU A 87 -9.93 11.21 33.87
N VAL A 88 -9.85 12.33 34.61
CA VAL A 88 -9.41 13.66 34.12
C VAL A 88 -7.97 13.68 33.60
N ARG A 89 -7.14 12.70 33.97
CA ARG A 89 -5.74 12.59 33.54
C ARG A 89 -5.54 11.57 32.41
N GLY A 90 -6.61 10.93 31.95
CA GLY A 90 -6.56 9.87 30.94
C GLY A 90 -6.36 10.37 29.50
N GLY A 91 -6.82 11.58 29.19
CA GLY A 91 -6.76 12.15 27.83
C GLY A 91 -5.47 12.88 27.48
N LEU A 92 -5.13 12.89 26.19
CA LEU A 92 -3.90 13.51 25.66
C LEU A 92 -3.91 15.04 25.70
N HIS A 93 -5.07 15.69 25.63
CA HIS A 93 -5.16 17.17 25.57
C HIS A 93 -4.46 17.85 26.74
N ARG A 94 -4.42 17.22 27.91
CA ARG A 94 -3.72 17.76 29.09
C ARG A 94 -2.22 17.94 28.85
N ILE A 95 -1.59 17.01 28.13
CA ILE A 95 -0.16 17.05 27.82
C ILE A 95 0.07 17.99 26.63
N LEU A 96 -0.82 17.92 25.62
CA LEU A 96 -0.74 18.71 24.40
C LEU A 96 -1.03 20.21 24.57
N ALA A 97 -1.69 20.59 25.67
CA ALA A 97 -2.01 21.99 25.97
C ALA A 97 -0.77 22.89 26.01
N TRP A 98 0.34 22.41 26.57
CA TRP A 98 1.57 23.23 26.68
C TRP A 98 2.23 23.49 25.32
N PRO A 99 2.54 22.48 24.50
CA PRO A 99 3.01 22.72 23.13
C PRO A 99 2.03 23.58 22.31
N TYR A 100 0.72 23.41 22.50
CA TYR A 100 -0.27 24.24 21.80
C TYR A 100 -0.14 25.72 22.18
N VAL A 101 -0.10 26.05 23.47
CA VAL A 101 0.01 27.44 23.94
C VAL A 101 1.34 28.06 23.53
N PHE A 102 2.46 27.36 23.74
CA PHE A 102 3.79 27.86 23.39
C PHE A 102 3.96 28.09 21.89
N LYS A 103 3.39 27.20 21.06
CA LYS A 103 3.34 27.39 19.61
C LYS A 103 2.58 28.66 19.24
N ASN A 104 1.38 28.86 19.78
CA ASN A 104 0.57 30.04 19.47
C ASN A 104 1.27 31.35 19.86
N TYR A 105 1.93 31.39 21.02
CA TYR A 105 2.75 32.55 21.39
C TYR A 105 3.92 32.76 20.43
N SER A 106 4.64 31.70 20.08
CA SER A 106 5.79 31.80 19.15
C SER A 106 5.37 32.27 17.76
N VAL A 107 4.22 31.82 17.25
CA VAL A 107 3.67 32.26 15.96
C VAL A 107 3.26 33.73 16.02
N ARG A 108 2.60 34.16 17.10
CA ARG A 108 2.23 35.57 17.30
C ARG A 108 3.48 36.46 17.38
N ASP A 109 4.46 36.07 18.18
CA ASP A 109 5.67 36.84 18.38
C ASP A 109 6.53 36.87 17.10
N LEU A 110 6.52 35.80 16.30
CA LEU A 110 7.12 35.79 14.96
C LEU A 110 6.40 36.76 14.00
N ALA A 111 5.07 36.80 14.03
CA ALA A 111 4.32 37.75 13.21
C ALA A 111 4.61 39.21 13.59
N GLU A 112 4.67 39.52 14.89
CA GLU A 112 5.07 40.84 15.39
C GLU A 112 6.51 41.19 15.00
N PHE A 113 7.43 40.23 15.10
CA PHE A 113 8.79 40.38 14.64
C PHE A 113 8.84 40.71 13.14
N LEU A 114 8.12 39.96 12.29
CA LEU A 114 8.06 40.21 10.86
C LEU A 114 7.43 41.57 10.51
N GLU A 115 6.47 42.05 11.30
CA GLU A 115 5.87 43.37 11.13
C GLU A 115 6.88 44.49 11.43
N ILE A 116 7.60 44.39 12.55
CA ILE A 116 8.64 45.37 12.93
C ILE A 116 9.82 45.36 11.95
N TYR A 117 10.22 44.17 11.48
CA TYR A 117 11.28 44.03 10.48
C TYR A 117 10.87 44.55 9.10
N GLY A 118 9.60 44.36 8.72
CA GLY A 118 9.05 44.90 7.48
C GLY A 118 8.88 46.42 7.50
N LEU A 119 8.71 47.02 8.69
CA LEU A 119 8.48 48.44 8.88
C LEU A 119 9.39 49.01 9.99
N PRO A 120 10.66 49.38 9.66
CA PRO A 120 11.57 49.93 10.66
C PRO A 120 10.98 51.19 11.31
N MET A 121 11.22 51.34 12.61
CA MET A 121 10.73 52.49 13.36
C MET A 121 11.34 53.79 12.80
N ARG A 122 10.50 54.82 12.64
CA ARG A 122 10.90 56.12 12.11
C ARG A 122 10.90 57.14 13.22
N LEU A 123 12.05 57.73 13.50
CA LEU A 123 12.20 58.75 14.51
C LEU A 123 12.45 60.10 13.85
N GLY A 124 11.46 60.99 13.93
CA GLY A 124 11.63 62.40 13.55
C GLY A 124 12.26 63.18 14.70
N THR A 125 13.40 63.81 14.46
CA THR A 125 14.04 64.72 15.43
C THR A 125 13.92 66.16 14.95
N TYR A 126 13.66 67.07 15.89
CA TYR A 126 13.51 68.50 15.63
C TYR A 126 14.37 69.32 16.61
N PRO A 127 14.85 70.51 16.22
CA PRO A 127 15.68 71.36 17.06
C PRO A 127 14.91 71.96 18.24
N ALA A 128 15.61 72.20 19.36
CA ALA A 128 15.03 72.86 20.52
C ALA A 128 14.60 74.30 20.15
N GLY A 129 13.29 74.56 20.21
CA GLY A 129 12.68 75.83 19.79
C GLY A 129 11.71 75.73 18.60
N ALA A 130 11.54 74.55 18.00
CA ALA A 130 10.58 74.34 16.92
C ALA A 130 9.13 74.67 17.33
N THR A 131 8.41 75.38 16.45
CA THR A 131 7.01 75.76 16.63
C THR A 131 6.08 74.55 16.52
N GLU A 132 4.84 74.66 17.03
CA GLU A 132 3.87 73.56 16.90
C GLU A 132 3.57 73.20 15.43
N SER A 133 3.50 74.19 14.53
CA SER A 133 3.23 73.94 13.12
C SER A 133 4.33 73.11 12.44
N GLU A 134 5.58 73.36 12.83
CA GLU A 134 6.76 72.64 12.35
C GLU A 134 6.78 71.20 12.85
N LYS A 135 6.43 70.97 14.14
CA LYS A 135 6.28 69.62 14.69
C LYS A 135 5.18 68.82 14.00
N PHE A 136 4.05 69.46 13.71
CA PHE A 136 2.92 68.81 13.04
C PHE A 136 3.24 68.46 11.58
N THR A 137 3.97 69.34 10.89
CA THR A 137 4.45 69.11 9.53
C THR A 137 5.43 67.92 9.49
N LEU A 138 6.36 67.84 10.44
CA LEU A 138 7.28 66.72 10.56
C LEU A 138 6.55 65.40 10.87
N LEU A 139 5.60 65.42 11.80
CA LEU A 139 4.79 64.23 12.13
C LEU A 139 4.03 63.72 10.89
N ARG A 140 3.41 64.64 10.13
CA ARG A 140 2.73 64.29 8.88
C ARG A 140 3.69 63.71 7.85
N ALA A 141 4.88 64.28 7.69
CA ALA A 141 5.90 63.75 6.79
C ALA A 141 6.36 62.33 7.19
N VAL A 142 6.57 62.07 8.48
CA VAL A 142 6.95 60.73 9.00
C VAL A 142 5.84 59.70 8.77
N MET A 143 4.56 60.10 8.89
CA MET A 143 3.42 59.24 8.58
C MET A 143 3.26 58.98 7.07
N GLU A 144 3.42 60.00 6.21
CA GLU A 144 3.28 59.86 4.75
C GLU A 144 4.39 59.02 4.11
N ILE A 145 5.64 59.15 4.60
CA ILE A 145 6.80 58.36 4.14
C ILE A 145 6.57 56.86 4.31
N GLY A 146 5.68 56.47 5.23
CA GLY A 146 5.38 55.07 5.48
C GLY A 146 4.58 54.34 4.43
N HIS A 147 3.82 55.08 3.64
CA HIS A 147 2.99 54.51 2.58
C HIS A 147 3.50 54.92 1.21
N ARG A 148 4.15 56.07 1.11
CA ARG A 148 4.79 56.60 -0.10
C ARG A 148 6.24 56.83 0.23
N ALA A 149 7.15 56.01 -0.29
CA ALA A 149 8.58 56.06 0.01
C ALA A 149 9.32 57.31 -0.55
N ALA A 150 8.69 58.49 -0.48
CA ALA A 150 9.21 59.78 -0.91
C ALA A 150 8.58 60.91 -0.06
N GLY A 151 9.42 61.83 0.43
CA GLY A 151 9.00 63.00 1.18
C GLY A 151 10.11 64.04 1.24
N ILE A 152 9.76 65.32 1.35
CA ILE A 152 10.72 66.43 1.48
C ILE A 152 10.67 66.90 2.94
N VAL A 153 11.83 66.99 3.59
CA VAL A 153 11.97 67.42 4.98
C VAL A 153 12.99 68.56 5.06
N PRO A 154 12.77 69.63 5.85
CA PRO A 154 13.74 70.71 6.01
C PRO A 154 15.07 70.21 6.60
N GLU A 155 16.20 70.79 6.19
CA GLU A 155 17.57 70.33 6.50
C GLU A 155 17.89 70.27 8.02
N GLY A 156 17.14 71.01 8.85
CA GLY A 156 17.23 70.97 10.32
C GLY A 156 16.40 69.87 11.01
N MET A 157 15.53 69.17 10.28
CA MET A 157 14.72 68.06 10.78
C MET A 157 15.20 66.76 10.15
N LYS A 158 15.65 65.82 10.97
CA LYS A 158 16.16 64.53 10.48
C LYS A 158 15.17 63.42 10.79
N ILE A 159 14.99 62.52 9.83
CA ILE A 159 14.27 61.26 10.01
C ILE A 159 15.33 60.16 10.04
N ASP A 160 15.50 59.55 11.21
CA ASP A 160 16.34 58.37 11.36
C ASP A 160 15.46 57.12 11.33
N PHE A 161 15.80 56.20 10.44
CA PHE A 161 15.30 54.83 10.49
C PHE A 161 16.18 54.08 11.48
N LYS A 162 15.67 53.84 12.68
CA LYS A 162 16.39 52.99 13.62
C LYS A 162 16.13 51.56 13.20
N GLU A 163 17.16 50.88 12.72
CA GLU A 163 17.10 49.43 12.55
C GLU A 163 16.73 48.81 13.90
N ALA A 164 15.71 47.95 13.90
CA ALA A 164 15.49 47.05 15.02
C ALA A 164 16.78 46.23 15.20
N ALA A 165 17.22 46.00 16.45
CA ALA A 165 18.39 45.18 16.72
C ALA A 165 18.28 43.87 15.93
N LYS A 166 19.38 43.42 15.29
CA LYS A 166 19.49 42.19 14.48
C LYS A 166 19.11 40.92 15.28
N GLY A 167 17.83 40.79 15.58
CA GLY A 167 17.17 39.59 16.03
C GLY A 167 17.08 38.63 14.86
N ASN A 168 17.31 37.36 15.14
CA ASN A 168 17.17 36.30 14.18
C ASN A 168 15.76 35.70 14.32
N SER A 169 15.11 35.26 13.23
CA SER A 169 13.81 34.56 13.32
C SER A 169 13.95 33.12 13.83
N ASP A 170 15.16 32.56 13.73
CA ASP A 170 15.50 31.18 14.12
C ASP A 170 14.99 30.73 15.50
N PRO A 171 14.99 31.55 16.58
CA PRO A 171 14.49 31.12 17.88
C PRO A 171 12.98 30.84 17.87
N PHE A 172 12.20 31.64 17.14
CA PHE A 172 10.75 31.47 17.04
C PHE A 172 10.42 30.20 16.23
N GLU A 173 11.08 30.03 15.08
CA GLU A 173 10.93 28.86 14.23
C GLU A 173 11.35 27.57 14.96
N SER A 174 12.44 27.63 15.73
CA SER A 174 12.91 26.51 16.55
C SER A 174 11.89 26.11 17.63
N MET A 175 11.27 27.08 18.29
CA MET A 175 10.23 26.82 19.29
C MET A 175 8.97 26.22 18.64
N ILE A 176 8.55 26.75 17.48
CA ILE A 176 7.42 26.20 16.71
C ILE A 176 7.72 24.75 16.32
N LYS A 177 8.91 24.48 15.75
CA LYS A 177 9.33 23.14 15.35
C LYS A 177 9.36 22.18 16.54
N TRP A 178 9.92 22.60 17.68
CA TRP A 178 9.92 21.78 18.89
C TRP A 178 8.50 21.45 19.38
N CYS A 179 7.58 22.41 19.34
CA CYS A 179 6.18 22.20 19.71
C CYS A 179 5.48 21.20 18.77
N GLU A 180 5.61 21.38 17.44
CA GLU A 180 5.01 20.48 16.44
C GLU A 180 5.56 19.05 16.53
N LEU A 181 6.87 18.91 16.73
CA LEU A 181 7.52 17.61 16.94
C LEU A 181 7.04 16.95 18.22
N SER A 182 6.87 17.71 19.31
CA SER A 182 6.37 17.18 20.58
C SER A 182 4.92 16.71 20.46
N GLN A 183 4.07 17.45 19.73
CA GLN A 183 2.70 17.06 19.43
C GLN A 183 2.64 15.78 18.58
N SER A 184 3.47 15.71 17.53
CA SER A 184 3.56 14.53 16.65
C SER A 184 3.97 13.28 17.42
N LYS A 185 4.99 13.36 18.29
CA LYS A 185 5.41 12.21 19.14
C LYS A 185 4.32 11.73 20.07
N ALA A 186 3.57 12.65 20.67
CA ALA A 186 2.53 12.31 21.62
C ALA A 186 1.29 11.67 20.97
N ILE A 187 0.97 12.04 19.72
CA ILE A 187 -0.21 11.55 19.00
C ILE A 187 0.13 10.30 18.17
N LEU A 188 1.20 10.35 17.37
CA LEU A 188 1.55 9.32 16.40
C LEU A 188 2.60 8.31 16.92
N GLY A 189 3.22 8.58 18.09
CA GLY A 189 4.34 7.78 18.59
C GLY A 189 5.67 8.03 17.87
N GLY A 190 5.73 8.98 16.93
CA GLY A 190 6.91 9.27 16.11
C GLY A 190 6.84 10.64 15.41
N THR A 191 7.90 11.01 14.69
CA THR A 191 7.98 12.31 13.99
C THR A 191 8.30 12.23 12.51
N LEU A 192 8.70 11.06 12.00
CA LEU A 192 9.32 10.97 10.67
C LEU A 192 8.30 10.88 9.54
N THR A 193 7.11 10.34 9.78
CA THR A 193 6.05 10.22 8.76
C THR A 193 5.42 11.57 8.39
N THR A 194 5.54 12.58 9.25
CA THR A 194 4.99 13.93 9.05
C THR A 194 6.02 14.98 8.68
N GLN A 195 7.32 14.75 8.92
CA GLN A 195 8.40 15.67 8.54
C GLN A 195 9.61 14.89 7.97
N SER A 196 9.61 14.73 6.65
CA SER A 196 10.78 14.30 5.89
C SER A 196 11.77 15.46 5.76
N ASP A 197 12.53 15.73 6.82
CA ASP A 197 13.73 16.59 6.72
C ASP A 197 14.73 15.82 5.84
N GLY A 198 14.78 16.17 4.55
CA GLY A 198 15.35 15.40 3.42
C GLY A 198 16.83 15.01 3.48
N LYS A 199 17.46 15.06 4.67
CA LYS A 199 18.86 14.70 4.92
C LYS A 199 19.07 13.35 5.63
N SER A 200 18.04 12.71 6.20
CA SER A 200 18.25 11.44 6.93
C SER A 200 17.02 10.51 7.03
N SER A 201 16.14 10.51 6.02
CA SER A 201 15.02 9.56 5.99
C SER A 201 15.43 8.27 5.26
N THR A 202 16.03 7.31 5.98
CA THR A 202 16.27 5.97 5.44
C THR A 202 14.99 5.14 5.54
N ASN A 203 14.71 4.31 4.52
CA ASN A 203 13.51 3.44 4.47
C ASN A 203 13.32 2.59 5.75
N ALA A 204 14.43 2.17 6.38
CA ALA A 204 14.41 1.42 7.63
C ALA A 204 13.85 2.21 8.83
N LEU A 205 14.05 3.53 8.87
CA LEU A 205 13.54 4.38 9.95
C LEU A 205 12.04 4.67 9.76
N GLY A 206 11.59 4.82 8.51
CA GLY A 206 10.17 4.92 8.17
C GLY A 206 9.36 3.71 8.66
N ASN A 207 9.89 2.50 8.46
CA ASN A 207 9.25 1.26 8.91
C ASN A 207 9.05 1.19 10.43
N ILE A 208 10.02 1.64 11.22
CA ILE A 208 9.92 1.65 12.70
C ILE A 208 8.81 2.60 13.18
N HIS A 209 8.60 3.73 12.50
CA HIS A 209 7.55 4.68 12.87
C HIS A 209 6.15 4.20 12.50
N GLU A 210 6.01 3.45 11.41
CA GLU A 210 4.73 2.82 11.09
C GLU A 210 4.36 1.77 12.15
N VAL A 211 5.32 0.98 12.65
CA VAL A 211 5.08 0.04 13.75
C VAL A 211 4.53 0.75 15.00
N ALA A 212 5.12 1.88 15.41
CA ALA A 212 4.63 2.63 16.57
C ALA A 212 3.18 3.15 16.37
N ARG A 213 2.86 3.62 15.16
CA ARG A 213 1.50 4.06 14.80
C ARG A 213 0.51 2.90 14.85
N ILE A 214 0.91 1.73 14.35
CA ILE A 214 0.11 0.50 14.37
C ILE A 214 -0.13 0.04 15.81
N GLU A 215 0.89 0.04 16.67
CA GLU A 215 0.74 -0.33 18.08
C GLU A 215 -0.25 0.58 18.83
N ILE A 216 -0.22 1.89 18.55
CA ILE A 216 -1.18 2.86 19.10
C ILE A 216 -2.59 2.55 18.59
N ARG A 217 -2.76 2.40 17.27
CA ARG A 217 -4.04 2.03 16.64
C ARG A 217 -4.63 0.77 17.28
N ASP A 218 -3.81 -0.27 17.44
CA ASP A 218 -4.23 -1.55 17.99
C ASP A 218 -4.64 -1.45 19.46
N SER A 219 -3.93 -0.63 20.25
CA SER A 219 -4.30 -0.31 21.62
C SER A 219 -5.66 0.41 21.69
N ASP A 220 -5.86 1.41 20.84
CA ASP A 220 -7.09 2.20 20.78
C ASP A 220 -8.28 1.33 20.36
N ALA A 221 -8.09 0.52 19.32
CA ALA A 221 -9.08 -0.43 18.81
C ALA A 221 -9.47 -1.45 19.89
N LYS A 222 -8.51 -2.02 20.64
CA LYS A 222 -8.80 -2.96 21.74
C LYS A 222 -9.62 -2.29 22.87
N GLN A 223 -9.30 -1.05 23.22
CA GLN A 223 -10.03 -0.31 24.25
C GLN A 223 -11.45 0.04 23.80
N LEU A 224 -11.62 0.45 22.55
CA LEU A 224 -12.92 0.75 21.97
C LEU A 224 -13.78 -0.52 21.86
N ALA A 225 -13.20 -1.61 21.35
CA ALA A 225 -13.87 -2.90 21.25
C ALA A 225 -14.37 -3.42 22.60
N ALA A 226 -13.59 -3.21 23.67
CA ALA A 226 -14.01 -3.52 25.03
C ALA A 226 -15.20 -2.67 25.50
N SER A 227 -15.26 -1.39 25.09
CA SER A 227 -16.36 -0.48 25.43
C SER A 227 -17.64 -0.84 24.68
N ILE A 228 -17.54 -1.10 23.37
CA ILE A 228 -18.65 -1.59 22.52
C ILE A 228 -19.19 -2.93 23.07
N SER A 229 -18.29 -3.86 23.42
CA SER A 229 -18.69 -5.14 23.99
C SER A 229 -19.43 -4.99 25.32
N ARG A 230 -19.00 -4.04 26.16
CA ARG A 230 -19.58 -3.79 27.48
C ARG A 230 -20.93 -3.09 27.40
N ASP A 231 -21.07 -2.09 26.54
CA ASP A 231 -22.23 -1.19 26.58
C ASP A 231 -23.26 -1.48 25.48
N ILE A 232 -22.86 -1.98 24.32
CA ILE A 232 -23.78 -2.33 23.24
C ILE A 232 -24.09 -3.82 23.29
N VAL A 233 -23.07 -4.67 23.13
CA VAL A 233 -23.27 -6.11 22.99
C VAL A 233 -23.86 -6.73 24.26
N ALA A 234 -23.32 -6.39 25.44
CA ALA A 234 -23.86 -6.90 26.69
C ALA A 234 -25.28 -6.39 26.97
N SER A 235 -25.61 -5.16 26.56
CA SER A 235 -26.97 -4.60 26.69
C SER A 235 -27.96 -5.34 25.78
N MET A 236 -27.60 -5.55 24.51
CA MET A 236 -28.39 -6.37 23.59
C MET A 236 -28.60 -7.78 24.13
N MET A 237 -27.57 -8.43 24.66
CA MET A 237 -27.68 -9.77 25.24
C MET A 237 -28.58 -9.79 26.47
N ARG A 238 -28.53 -8.78 27.33
CA ARG A 238 -29.39 -8.69 28.52
C ARG A 238 -30.85 -8.45 28.17
N LEU A 239 -31.12 -7.58 27.19
CA LEU A 239 -32.48 -7.25 26.75
C LEU A 239 -33.14 -8.42 26.01
N ASN A 240 -32.39 -9.17 25.20
CA ASN A 240 -32.93 -10.23 24.35
C ASN A 240 -32.80 -11.64 24.94
N TYR A 241 -31.73 -11.90 25.69
CA TYR A 241 -31.39 -13.22 26.23
C TYR A 241 -31.01 -13.16 27.72
N PRO A 242 -31.94 -12.76 28.61
CA PRO A 242 -31.65 -12.54 30.03
C PRO A 242 -31.21 -13.82 30.78
N SER A 243 -31.51 -15.01 30.25
CA SER A 243 -31.11 -16.30 30.83
C SER A 243 -29.64 -16.65 30.59
N VAL A 244 -28.95 -15.97 29.66
CA VAL A 244 -27.55 -16.23 29.34
C VAL A 244 -26.65 -15.51 30.33
N HIS A 245 -25.77 -16.27 30.99
CA HIS A 245 -24.79 -15.72 31.92
C HIS A 245 -23.82 -14.74 31.22
N PRO A 246 -23.52 -13.54 31.80
CA PRO A 246 -22.71 -12.50 31.15
C PRO A 246 -21.32 -12.91 30.65
N ARG A 247 -20.69 -13.90 31.29
CA ARG A 247 -19.38 -14.44 30.84
C ARG A 247 -19.43 -15.14 29.47
N ARG A 248 -20.63 -15.51 28.99
CA ARG A 248 -20.83 -16.17 27.69
C ARG A 248 -21.27 -15.19 26.60
N TYR A 249 -21.32 -13.89 26.90
CA TYR A 249 -21.67 -12.92 25.88
C TYR A 249 -20.57 -12.86 24.81
N PRO A 250 -20.96 -12.73 23.53
CA PRO A 250 -20.00 -12.47 22.47
C PRO A 250 -19.27 -11.16 22.76
N LYS A 251 -18.04 -11.05 22.25
CA LYS A 251 -17.23 -9.85 22.35
C LYS A 251 -16.99 -9.32 20.96
N PHE A 252 -17.18 -8.01 20.81
CA PHE A 252 -16.78 -7.30 19.61
C PHE A 252 -15.24 -7.22 19.59
N ALA A 253 -14.65 -7.45 18.42
CA ALA A 253 -13.22 -7.31 18.17
C ALA A 253 -13.03 -6.74 16.75
N PHE A 254 -12.09 -5.82 16.60
CA PHE A 254 -11.65 -5.36 15.29
C PHE A 254 -10.69 -6.39 14.71
N ASP A 255 -10.80 -6.64 13.41
CA ASP A 255 -9.74 -7.29 12.66
C ASP A 255 -8.64 -6.25 12.39
N LEU A 256 -7.51 -6.45 13.07
CA LEU A 256 -6.32 -5.59 12.99
C LEU A 256 -5.19 -6.31 12.24
N SER A 257 -5.50 -7.44 11.59
CA SER A 257 -4.51 -8.15 10.80
C SER A 257 -4.08 -7.27 9.63
N GLU A 258 -2.77 -7.11 9.50
CA GLU A 258 -2.17 -6.50 8.33
C GLU A 258 -1.77 -7.64 7.39
N PRO A 259 -2.18 -7.59 6.11
CA PRO A 259 -1.76 -8.59 5.15
C PRO A 259 -0.24 -8.56 5.09
N GLU A 260 0.39 -9.63 5.56
CA GLU A 260 1.84 -9.77 5.48
C GLU A 260 2.26 -9.87 4.01
N ASP A 261 3.49 -9.44 3.73
CA ASP A 261 4.01 -9.37 2.36
C ASP A 261 3.91 -10.75 1.67
N ILE A 262 3.00 -10.81 0.70
CA ILE A 262 2.69 -12.02 -0.08
C ILE A 262 3.97 -12.54 -0.75
N THR A 263 4.90 -11.67 -1.14
CA THR A 263 6.16 -12.09 -1.78
C THR A 263 7.03 -12.88 -0.81
N THR A 264 7.26 -12.35 0.39
CA THR A 264 8.00 -13.02 1.47
C THR A 264 7.38 -14.38 1.81
N PHE A 265 6.04 -14.46 1.92
CA PHE A 265 5.35 -15.72 2.21
C PHE A 265 5.38 -16.72 1.06
N SER A 266 5.24 -16.24 -0.18
CA SER A 266 5.29 -17.09 -1.39
C SER A 266 6.65 -17.76 -1.57
N GLU A 267 7.74 -17.13 -1.12
CA GLU A 267 9.09 -17.70 -1.17
C GLU A 267 9.41 -18.61 0.03
N ALA A 268 8.89 -18.27 1.22
CA ALA A 268 9.20 -18.98 2.47
C ALA A 268 8.37 -20.26 2.65
N ILE A 269 7.07 -20.22 2.30
CA ILE A 269 6.14 -21.34 2.55
C ILE A 269 6.53 -22.61 1.80
N PRO A 270 6.88 -22.60 0.50
CA PRO A 270 7.31 -23.81 -0.20
C PRO A 270 8.55 -24.45 0.45
N LYS A 271 9.49 -23.62 0.95
CA LYS A 271 10.69 -24.09 1.65
C LYS A 271 10.35 -24.73 3.00
N LEU A 272 9.45 -24.12 3.76
CA LEU A 272 9.01 -24.61 5.07
C LEU A 272 8.14 -25.87 4.96
N ALA A 273 7.26 -25.94 3.96
CA ALA A 273 6.45 -27.12 3.66
C ALA A 273 7.30 -28.32 3.18
N GLY A 274 8.46 -28.04 2.55
CA GLY A 274 9.44 -29.04 2.15
C GLY A 274 10.27 -29.63 3.31
N ILE A 275 10.23 -29.03 4.51
CA ILE A 275 10.89 -29.58 5.70
C ILE A 275 9.97 -30.67 6.29
N ASN A 276 10.44 -31.92 6.27
CA ASN A 276 9.74 -33.04 6.90
C ASN A 276 9.44 -32.73 8.38
N GLY A 277 8.17 -32.49 8.69
CA GLY A 277 7.69 -32.27 10.07
C GLY A 277 6.79 -31.04 10.25
N MET A 278 6.80 -30.07 9.33
CA MET A 278 5.95 -28.88 9.44
C MET A 278 4.57 -29.11 8.83
N ARG A 279 3.53 -29.20 9.66
CA ARG A 279 2.12 -29.35 9.24
C ARG A 279 1.45 -27.99 9.16
N ILE A 280 1.46 -27.36 7.99
CA ILE A 280 0.84 -26.05 7.75
C ILE A 280 -0.58 -26.26 7.22
N GLY A 281 -1.60 -25.71 7.89
CA GLY A 281 -2.99 -25.77 7.42
C GLY A 281 -3.30 -24.68 6.39
N ALA A 282 -4.06 -25.02 5.35
CA ALA A 282 -4.46 -24.06 4.31
C ALA A 282 -5.33 -22.91 4.86
N GLU A 283 -6.26 -23.21 5.78
CA GLU A 283 -7.13 -22.22 6.42
C GLU A 283 -6.33 -21.15 7.18
N TRP A 284 -5.26 -21.55 7.86
CA TRP A 284 -4.35 -20.62 8.53
C TRP A 284 -3.70 -19.66 7.53
N LEU A 285 -3.31 -20.16 6.35
CA LEU A 285 -2.66 -19.34 5.32
C LEU A 285 -3.64 -18.33 4.69
N HIS A 286 -4.86 -18.76 4.38
CA HIS A 286 -5.94 -17.88 3.91
C HIS A 286 -6.22 -16.76 4.91
N THR A 287 -6.34 -17.11 6.19
CA THR A 287 -6.54 -16.13 7.27
C THR A 287 -5.36 -15.16 7.36
N LYS A 288 -4.12 -15.67 7.30
CA LYS A 288 -2.91 -14.87 7.50
C LYS A 288 -2.61 -13.92 6.34
N LEU A 289 -2.92 -14.33 5.10
CA LEU A 289 -2.78 -13.49 3.90
C LEU A 289 -4.00 -12.62 3.60
N SER A 290 -5.06 -12.71 4.41
CA SER A 290 -6.36 -12.06 4.15
C SER A 290 -6.94 -12.41 2.77
N ILE A 291 -6.68 -13.63 2.28
CA ILE A 291 -7.24 -14.14 1.03
C ILE A 291 -8.43 -15.03 1.40
N PRO A 292 -9.67 -14.68 1.02
CA PRO A 292 -10.83 -15.50 1.33
C PRO A 292 -10.66 -16.90 0.72
N MET A 293 -11.10 -17.91 1.46
CA MET A 293 -11.12 -19.27 0.94
C MET A 293 -12.28 -19.39 -0.04
N ALA A 294 -11.99 -19.82 -1.27
CA ALA A 294 -13.00 -20.03 -2.28
C ALA A 294 -14.01 -21.09 -1.81
N GLY A 295 -15.30 -20.85 -2.05
CA GLY A 295 -16.33 -21.86 -1.82
C GLY A 295 -16.20 -23.05 -2.77
N ASP A 296 -16.87 -24.16 -2.45
CA ASP A 296 -16.80 -25.40 -3.26
C ASP A 296 -17.17 -25.19 -4.74
N ASP A 297 -18.02 -24.19 -5.04
CA ASP A 297 -18.52 -23.85 -6.37
C ASP A 297 -17.88 -22.56 -6.96
N GLU A 298 -16.86 -21.99 -6.31
CA GLU A 298 -16.24 -20.73 -6.73
C GLU A 298 -15.02 -20.96 -7.63
N ALA A 299 -14.86 -20.15 -8.68
CA ALA A 299 -13.77 -20.31 -9.63
C ALA A 299 -12.41 -19.98 -8.98
N ILE A 300 -11.51 -20.97 -8.92
CA ILE A 300 -10.19 -20.83 -8.29
C ILE A 300 -9.16 -20.31 -9.31
N LEU A 301 -8.33 -19.35 -8.90
CA LEU A 301 -7.18 -18.89 -9.65
C LEU A 301 -6.09 -19.98 -9.67
N SER A 302 -5.87 -20.61 -10.81
CA SER A 302 -4.75 -21.55 -11.01
C SER A 302 -3.72 -20.96 -11.98
N VAL A 303 -2.45 -20.93 -11.58
CA VAL A 303 -1.35 -20.79 -12.53
C VAL A 303 -1.27 -22.11 -13.28
N GLY A 304 -1.41 -22.09 -14.61
CA GLY A 304 -1.37 -23.28 -15.44
C GLY A 304 -0.15 -24.13 -15.07
N SER A 305 -0.41 -25.35 -14.57
CA SER A 305 0.66 -26.32 -14.35
C SER A 305 1.35 -26.53 -15.70
N ASN A 306 2.64 -26.21 -15.80
CA ASN A 306 3.48 -26.79 -16.83
C ASN A 306 3.52 -28.29 -16.53
N ALA A 307 2.54 -29.01 -17.08
CA ALA A 307 2.49 -30.45 -17.03
C ALA A 307 3.82 -30.95 -17.58
N THR A 308 4.63 -31.55 -16.71
CA THR A 308 5.75 -32.38 -17.13
C THR A 308 5.22 -33.34 -18.20
N PRO A 309 5.86 -33.48 -19.37
CA PRO A 309 5.26 -34.17 -20.51
C PRO A 309 5.35 -35.69 -20.32
N THR A 310 4.67 -36.22 -19.31
CA THR A 310 4.51 -37.66 -19.05
C THR A 310 3.71 -38.32 -20.17
N ALA A 311 2.82 -37.57 -20.83
CA ALA A 311 2.08 -38.04 -22.00
C ALA A 311 3.01 -38.29 -23.20
N LEU A 312 4.02 -37.43 -23.41
CA LEU A 312 4.98 -37.60 -24.50
C LEU A 312 5.93 -38.78 -24.24
N THR A 313 6.37 -38.98 -22.99
CA THR A 313 7.22 -40.12 -22.61
C THR A 313 6.48 -41.45 -22.68
N ALA A 314 5.19 -41.48 -22.29
CA ALA A 314 4.34 -42.67 -22.44
C ALA A 314 4.03 -42.98 -23.90
N ALA A 315 3.76 -41.96 -24.73
CA ALA A 315 3.56 -42.12 -26.16
C ALA A 315 4.83 -42.63 -26.88
N LEU A 316 6.01 -42.15 -26.49
CA LEU A 316 7.30 -42.56 -27.06
C LEU A 316 7.68 -43.98 -26.63
N ALA A 317 7.34 -44.39 -25.40
CA ALA A 317 7.50 -45.76 -24.93
C ALA A 317 6.54 -46.73 -25.66
N ALA A 318 5.30 -46.33 -25.89
CA ALA A 318 4.34 -47.10 -26.68
C ALA A 318 4.78 -47.23 -28.15
N HIS A 319 5.28 -46.15 -28.75
CA HIS A 319 5.81 -46.19 -30.12
C HIS A 319 7.07 -47.06 -30.24
N ARG A 320 7.97 -47.03 -29.25
CA ARG A 320 9.13 -47.94 -29.17
C ARG A 320 8.70 -49.41 -29.03
N ALA A 321 7.66 -49.70 -28.26
CA ALA A 321 7.14 -51.06 -28.11
C ALA A 321 6.52 -51.59 -29.42
N VAL A 322 5.81 -50.74 -30.16
CA VAL A 322 5.27 -51.09 -31.49
C VAL A 322 6.39 -51.29 -32.52
N LEU A 323 7.43 -50.45 -32.51
CA LEU A 323 8.61 -50.59 -33.36
C LEU A 323 9.43 -51.85 -33.04
N ALA A 324 9.50 -52.25 -31.77
CA ALA A 324 10.17 -53.48 -31.32
C ALA A 324 9.35 -54.74 -31.65
N ALA A 325 8.02 -54.67 -31.63
CA ALA A 325 7.12 -55.78 -32.00
C ALA A 325 7.01 -56.01 -33.52
N GLN A 326 7.44 -55.05 -34.34
CA GLN A 326 7.51 -55.15 -35.80
C GLN A 326 8.90 -55.59 -36.32
N ALA A 327 9.79 -56.04 -35.44
CA ALA A 327 11.10 -56.59 -35.80
C ALA A 327 10.99 -58.06 -36.23
N ASP A 328 10.45 -58.30 -37.43
CA ASP A 328 10.59 -59.56 -38.15
C ASP A 328 11.47 -59.28 -39.40
N PRO A 329 12.73 -59.79 -39.46
CA PRO A 329 13.76 -59.26 -40.35
C PRO A 329 13.69 -59.73 -41.82
N VAL A 330 12.58 -60.35 -42.29
CA VAL A 330 12.55 -61.02 -43.61
C VAL A 330 11.56 -60.41 -44.61
N LYS A 331 10.85 -59.32 -44.27
CA LYS A 331 9.87 -58.69 -45.20
C LYS A 331 10.14 -57.23 -45.59
N ARG A 332 11.26 -56.63 -45.17
CA ARG A 332 11.58 -55.23 -45.51
C ARG A 332 12.41 -55.02 -46.78
N GLU A 333 13.01 -56.05 -47.36
CA GLU A 333 13.87 -55.86 -48.54
C GLU A 333 13.13 -55.67 -49.88
N HIS A 334 11.81 -55.86 -49.96
CA HIS A 334 11.10 -55.77 -51.26
C HIS A 334 9.93 -54.76 -51.32
N ALA A 335 9.78 -53.88 -50.32
CA ALA A 335 8.70 -52.87 -50.32
C ALA A 335 9.15 -51.41 -50.12
N ASN A 336 10.42 -51.18 -49.77
CA ASN A 336 11.00 -49.84 -49.60
C ASN A 336 12.03 -49.47 -50.67
N ILE A 337 12.35 -50.39 -51.58
CA ILE A 337 13.20 -50.10 -52.75
C ILE A 337 12.34 -49.51 -53.88
N ASP A 338 11.17 -50.09 -54.17
CA ASP A 338 10.26 -49.63 -55.24
C ASP A 338 9.65 -48.22 -55.04
N THR A 339 9.50 -47.75 -53.80
CA THR A 339 8.93 -46.42 -53.49
C THR A 339 10.02 -45.34 -53.43
N ALA A 340 11.24 -45.72 -53.06
CA ALA A 340 12.41 -44.86 -53.10
C ALA A 340 12.95 -44.71 -54.53
N GLU A 341 12.97 -45.80 -55.33
CA GLU A 341 13.38 -45.75 -56.74
C GLU A 341 12.37 -44.96 -57.60
N ARG A 342 11.05 -45.05 -57.34
CA ARG A 342 10.05 -44.21 -58.03
C ARG A 342 10.07 -42.74 -57.64
N GLY A 343 10.56 -42.40 -56.43
CA GLY A 343 10.75 -41.02 -55.98
C GLY A 343 12.04 -40.41 -56.54
N ILE A 344 13.09 -41.22 -56.69
CA ILE A 344 14.37 -40.82 -57.28
C ILE A 344 14.24 -40.67 -58.80
N ASP A 345 13.56 -41.58 -59.50
CA ASP A 345 13.32 -41.48 -60.96
C ASP A 345 12.46 -40.25 -61.33
N LYS A 346 11.49 -39.87 -60.50
CA LYS A 346 10.71 -38.62 -60.69
C LYS A 346 11.49 -37.35 -60.39
N ALA A 347 12.58 -37.43 -59.62
CA ALA A 347 13.44 -36.29 -59.28
C ALA A 347 14.70 -36.19 -60.15
N THR A 348 14.97 -37.18 -61.03
CA THR A 348 16.14 -37.20 -61.92
C THR A 348 15.82 -37.36 -63.40
N THR A 349 14.55 -37.43 -63.81
CA THR A 349 14.15 -37.33 -65.22
C THR A 349 13.53 -35.98 -65.56
N GLY A 350 14.32 -35.13 -66.19
CA GLY A 350 13.88 -33.86 -66.79
C GLY A 350 14.34 -32.64 -66.01
N ASP A 351 14.81 -31.63 -66.75
CA ASP A 351 15.39 -30.34 -66.33
C ASP A 351 14.48 -29.47 -65.44
N ASP A 352 14.07 -29.97 -64.27
CA ASP A 352 13.11 -29.31 -63.36
C ASP A 352 13.60 -29.25 -61.90
N TRP A 353 14.89 -29.50 -61.66
CA TRP A 353 15.50 -29.28 -60.35
C TRP A 353 15.59 -27.78 -60.00
N ASP A 354 15.92 -26.94 -60.98
CA ASP A 354 15.96 -25.48 -60.79
C ASP A 354 14.57 -24.88 -60.59
N ASN A 355 13.54 -25.45 -61.22
CA ASN A 355 12.14 -25.01 -61.06
C ASN A 355 11.53 -25.43 -59.71
N ASN A 356 11.92 -26.59 -59.16
CA ASN A 356 11.51 -26.98 -57.81
C ASN A 356 12.18 -26.12 -56.72
N ILE A 357 13.44 -25.72 -56.89
CA ILE A 357 14.10 -24.78 -55.98
C ILE A 357 13.50 -23.36 -56.11
N ALA A 358 13.12 -22.94 -57.33
CA ALA A 358 12.42 -21.68 -57.56
C ALA A 358 11.02 -21.66 -56.92
N ASP A 359 10.24 -22.75 -56.99
CA ASP A 359 8.92 -22.82 -56.36
C ASP A 359 9.00 -22.99 -54.82
N MET A 360 10.04 -23.66 -54.32
CA MET A 360 10.35 -23.72 -52.88
C MET A 360 10.83 -22.37 -52.31
N SER A 361 11.66 -21.62 -53.05
CA SER A 361 12.14 -20.30 -52.63
C SER A 361 11.05 -19.21 -52.77
N ALA A 362 10.13 -19.34 -53.72
CA ALA A 362 8.97 -18.46 -53.84
C ALA A 362 7.97 -18.62 -52.69
N LYS A 363 7.80 -19.84 -52.14
CA LYS A 363 6.89 -20.11 -51.01
C LYS A 363 7.44 -19.76 -49.65
N LEU A 364 8.77 -19.69 -49.48
CA LEU A 364 9.37 -19.18 -48.23
C LEU A 364 9.61 -17.67 -48.24
N GLY A 365 9.48 -17.00 -49.39
CA GLY A 365 9.81 -15.59 -49.55
C GLY A 365 11.31 -15.31 -49.37
N GLN A 366 11.92 -14.62 -50.34
CA GLN A 366 13.35 -14.24 -50.29
C GLN A 366 13.79 -13.63 -48.94
N ALA A 367 12.87 -12.94 -48.25
CA ALA A 367 13.11 -12.29 -46.97
C ALA A 367 13.39 -13.23 -45.79
N MET A 368 12.92 -14.49 -45.80
CA MET A 368 13.19 -15.46 -44.72
C MET A 368 14.54 -16.16 -44.93
N VAL A 369 14.87 -16.47 -46.19
CA VAL A 369 16.14 -17.10 -46.56
C VAL A 369 17.31 -16.16 -46.25
N ASP A 370 17.18 -14.86 -46.53
CA ASP A 370 18.20 -13.86 -46.18
C ASP A 370 18.39 -13.75 -44.66
N LYS A 371 17.30 -13.77 -43.87
CA LYS A 371 17.37 -13.71 -42.40
C LYS A 371 18.00 -14.95 -41.76
N LEU A 372 17.74 -16.13 -42.32
CA LEU A 372 18.32 -17.39 -41.83
C LEU A 372 19.79 -17.52 -42.20
N SER A 373 20.20 -17.02 -43.37
CA SER A 373 21.61 -17.01 -43.79
C SER A 373 22.51 -16.09 -42.95
N ALA A 374 21.91 -15.11 -42.26
CA ALA A 374 22.62 -14.21 -41.34
C ALA A 374 22.75 -14.78 -39.91
N ALA A 375 22.02 -15.86 -39.58
CA ALA A 375 22.09 -16.48 -38.27
C ALA A 375 23.36 -17.34 -38.14
N THR A 376 24.13 -17.13 -37.08
CA THR A 376 25.42 -17.82 -36.88
C THR A 376 25.33 -18.98 -35.88
N SER A 377 24.16 -19.20 -35.27
CA SER A 377 23.90 -20.32 -34.38
C SER A 377 22.48 -20.87 -34.53
N TYR A 378 22.32 -22.14 -34.15
CA TYR A 378 21.07 -22.89 -34.28
C TYR A 378 19.91 -22.28 -33.48
N ASP A 379 20.17 -21.81 -32.26
CA ASP A 379 19.14 -21.23 -31.39
C ASP A 379 18.65 -19.86 -31.90
N GLU A 380 19.54 -19.10 -32.56
CA GLU A 380 19.23 -17.78 -33.12
C GLU A 380 18.36 -17.88 -34.39
N ALA A 381 18.61 -18.90 -35.22
CA ALA A 381 17.75 -19.22 -36.36
C ALA A 381 16.33 -19.63 -35.94
N LEU A 382 16.22 -20.41 -34.86
CA LEU A 382 14.93 -20.83 -34.28
C LEU A 382 14.13 -19.66 -33.69
N ALA A 383 14.81 -18.71 -33.03
CA ALA A 383 14.16 -17.50 -32.50
C ALA A 383 13.69 -16.55 -33.61
N LEU A 384 14.40 -16.50 -34.75
CA LEU A 384 14.00 -15.71 -35.91
C LEU A 384 12.78 -16.31 -36.64
N LEU A 385 12.70 -17.64 -36.70
CA LEU A 385 11.55 -18.35 -37.25
C LEU A 385 10.30 -18.21 -36.39
N SER A 386 10.41 -18.25 -35.05
CA SER A 386 9.24 -18.11 -34.17
C SER A 386 8.64 -16.70 -34.19
N ASN A 387 9.43 -15.68 -34.54
CA ASN A 387 8.98 -14.29 -34.62
C ASN A 387 8.42 -13.88 -35.99
N ALA A 388 8.56 -14.74 -37.03
CA ALA A 388 8.12 -14.44 -38.39
C ALA A 388 6.75 -15.08 -38.69
N GLU A 389 5.73 -14.31 -38.30
CA GLU A 389 4.29 -14.37 -38.63
C GLU A 389 3.39 -15.46 -37.99
N PRO A 390 2.25 -15.09 -37.35
CA PRO A 390 1.44 -15.99 -36.53
C PRO A 390 0.14 -16.50 -37.21
N ASN A 391 0.05 -16.54 -38.54
CA ASN A 391 -1.27 -16.75 -39.20
C ASN A 391 -1.33 -17.71 -40.40
N GLN A 392 -0.44 -18.70 -40.50
CA GLN A 392 -0.68 -19.88 -41.34
C GLN A 392 -0.72 -21.15 -40.48
N ALA A 393 -1.68 -22.04 -40.79
CA ALA A 393 -2.04 -23.19 -39.99
C ALA A 393 -0.83 -24.09 -39.69
N VAL A 394 -0.55 -24.27 -38.39
CA VAL A 394 0.61 -24.96 -37.81
C VAL A 394 0.85 -26.36 -38.40
N ASP A 395 -0.21 -27.02 -38.88
CA ASP A 395 -0.15 -28.38 -39.42
C ASP A 395 0.52 -28.45 -40.81
N GLU A 396 0.36 -27.44 -41.67
CA GLU A 396 1.02 -27.41 -42.99
C GLU A 396 2.51 -27.08 -42.86
N LEU A 397 2.88 -26.24 -41.89
CA LEU A 397 4.26 -25.90 -41.62
C LEU A 397 5.06 -27.12 -41.12
N ALA A 398 4.45 -27.94 -40.26
CA ALA A 398 5.07 -29.16 -39.74
C ALA A 398 5.35 -30.20 -40.84
N ALA A 399 4.39 -30.41 -41.74
CA ALA A 399 4.54 -31.35 -42.86
C ALA A 399 5.63 -30.91 -43.83
N ASN A 400 5.74 -29.60 -44.09
CA ASN A 400 6.79 -29.07 -44.95
C ASN A 400 8.17 -29.17 -44.30
N LEU A 401 8.28 -28.90 -42.99
CA LEU A 401 9.55 -29.00 -42.25
C LEU A 401 10.12 -30.43 -42.21
N GLU A 402 9.28 -31.46 -42.10
CA GLU A 402 9.71 -32.86 -42.20
C GLU A 402 10.31 -33.19 -43.57
N GLN A 403 9.67 -32.73 -44.64
CA GLN A 403 10.19 -32.94 -46.00
C GLN A 403 11.52 -32.20 -46.20
N TYR A 404 11.66 -30.98 -45.68
CA TYR A 404 12.89 -30.20 -45.77
C TYR A 404 14.05 -30.83 -44.98
N LEU A 405 13.79 -31.33 -43.76
CA LEU A 405 14.81 -32.01 -42.97
C LEU A 405 15.25 -33.32 -43.61
N CYS A 406 14.33 -34.04 -44.26
CA CYS A 406 14.66 -35.27 -45.01
C CYS A 406 15.53 -34.97 -46.23
N ALA A 407 15.18 -33.95 -47.02
CA ALA A 407 15.97 -33.52 -48.17
C ALA A 407 17.36 -33.02 -47.76
N ALA A 408 17.46 -32.19 -46.71
CA ALA A 408 18.73 -31.71 -46.18
C ALA A 408 19.61 -32.85 -45.64
N GLY A 409 19.01 -33.84 -44.98
CA GLY A 409 19.71 -35.03 -44.50
C GLY A 409 20.27 -35.91 -45.64
N LEU A 410 19.54 -36.02 -46.76
CA LEU A 410 20.01 -36.71 -47.96
C LEU A 410 21.13 -35.94 -48.66
N TRP A 411 21.02 -34.61 -48.74
CA TRP A 411 22.03 -33.74 -49.34
C TRP A 411 23.33 -33.74 -48.53
N GLY A 412 23.24 -33.66 -47.20
CA GLY A 412 24.39 -33.79 -46.30
C GLY A 412 25.10 -35.14 -46.39
N LYS A 413 24.36 -36.22 -46.66
CA LYS A 413 24.95 -37.55 -46.90
C LYS A 413 25.60 -37.69 -48.27
N LEU A 414 25.12 -36.98 -49.29
CA LEU A 414 25.70 -36.97 -50.64
C LEU A 414 26.99 -36.12 -50.74
N HIS A 415 27.21 -35.20 -49.78
CA HIS A 415 28.33 -34.25 -49.81
C HIS A 415 29.27 -34.27 -48.59
N ALA A 416 29.20 -35.30 -47.75
CA ALA A 416 30.12 -35.43 -46.61
C ALA A 416 31.54 -35.84 -47.05
N GLN A 417 32.50 -34.90 -46.99
CA GLN A 417 33.93 -35.22 -46.88
C GLN A 417 34.29 -35.49 -45.40
N PRO A 418 35.08 -36.53 -45.08
CA PRO A 418 35.44 -36.84 -43.71
C PRO A 418 36.49 -35.85 -43.15
N LEU A 419 36.15 -35.18 -42.05
CA LEU A 419 37.04 -34.30 -41.29
C LEU A 419 37.86 -35.11 -40.26
N GLU A 420 39.19 -35.14 -40.44
CA GLU A 420 40.15 -35.75 -39.51
C GLU A 420 40.33 -34.88 -38.25
N LEU A 421 40.33 -35.49 -37.06
CA LEU A 421 40.63 -34.83 -35.78
C LEU A 421 42.12 -35.02 -35.42
N PRO A 422 42.88 -33.95 -35.07
CA PRO A 422 44.28 -34.07 -34.65
C PRO A 422 44.40 -34.50 -33.18
N ALA A 423 45.35 -35.41 -32.91
CA ALA A 423 45.68 -35.95 -31.59
C ALA A 423 46.42 -34.90 -30.71
N GLY A 424 46.08 -34.86 -29.43
CA GLY A 424 46.76 -34.06 -28.41
C GLY A 424 47.07 -34.88 -27.16
N ASP A 425 48.31 -34.77 -26.67
CA ASP A 425 48.91 -35.46 -25.53
C ASP A 425 48.16 -35.25 -24.20
N VAL A 426 47.85 -36.36 -23.51
CA VAL A 426 48.04 -36.58 -22.05
C VAL A 426 48.40 -38.05 -21.84
#